data_AF-A0A2S0VMX5-F1
#
_entry.id   AF-A0A2S0VMX5-F1
#
_cell.length_a   1.000
_cell.length_b   1.000
_cell.length_c   1.000
_cell.angle_alpha   90.00
_cell.angle_beta   90.00
_cell.angle_gamma   90.00
#
_symmetry.space_group_name_H-M   'P 1'
#
loop_
_entity.id
_entity.type
_entity.pdbx_description
1 polymer ?
#
loop_
_entity_poly.entity_id
_entity_poly.type
_entity_poly.pdbx_seq_one_letter_code
_entity_poly.pdbx_strand_id
1 'polypeptide(L)'
;MNSLKCLFVLISITQLIIAILLYQSNAQSFYQGGKNALPPDIEIRQINIVDEDSRLKLTKLDNRNIWYVNDEQQTFADNNKVEQLLNEIVNMQLQLPITAAHNDFARLRLDDNQFNKKVSVQSKTGQEYIFYVGDAVGFNRAYLRFSNQRQAFNQGIDLALLNADKRFWLHQAITS
;
A
#
# COMPACT_ATOMS: atom_id res chain seq x y z
N MET A 1 -53.82 -27.23 0.99
CA MET A 1 -52.87 -26.93 -0.10
C MET A 1 -52.23 -25.52 0.02
N ASN A 2 -52.14 -24.95 1.24
CA ASN A 2 -51.65 -23.57 1.46
C ASN A 2 -50.39 -23.52 2.33
N SER A 3 -50.20 -24.45 3.28
CA SER A 3 -49.02 -24.48 4.16
C SER A 3 -47.71 -24.78 3.41
N LEU A 4 -47.73 -25.72 2.46
CA LEU A 4 -46.55 -26.07 1.66
C LEU A 4 -46.14 -24.91 0.75
N LYS A 5 -47.10 -24.20 0.15
CA LYS A 5 -46.84 -23.02 -0.70
C LYS A 5 -46.27 -21.86 0.11
N CYS A 6 -46.80 -21.60 1.31
CA CYS A 6 -46.22 -20.61 2.22
C CYS A 6 -44.79 -20.96 2.62
N LEU A 7 -44.50 -22.23 2.89
CA LEU A 7 -43.14 -22.68 3.24
C LEU A 7 -42.15 -22.48 2.09
N PHE A 8 -42.54 -22.81 0.86
CA PHE A 8 -41.72 -22.54 -0.33
C PHE A 8 -41.46 -21.04 -0.54
N VAL A 9 -42.49 -20.21 -0.41
CA VAL A 9 -42.35 -18.75 -0.53
C VAL A 9 -41.39 -18.19 0.53
N LEU A 10 -41.47 -18.68 1.77
CA LEU A 10 -40.64 -18.22 2.87
C LEU A 10 -39.16 -18.61 2.69
N ILE A 11 -38.91 -19.83 2.19
CA ILE A 11 -37.56 -20.29 1.83
C ILE A 11 -36.99 -19.46 0.68
N SER A 12 -37.77 -19.19 -0.37
CA SER A 12 -37.33 -18.36 -1.51
C SER A 12 -36.98 -16.94 -1.09
N ILE A 13 -37.77 -16.33 -0.19
CA ILE A 13 -37.48 -14.98 0.35
C ILE A 13 -36.18 -15.00 1.16
N THR A 14 -35.95 -16.04 1.96
CA THR A 14 -34.74 -16.15 2.79
C THR A 14 -33.49 -16.30 1.93
N GLN A 15 -33.54 -17.12 0.87
CA GLN A 15 -32.44 -17.25 -0.10
C GLN A 15 -32.16 -15.93 -0.82
N LEU A 16 -33.20 -15.18 -1.19
CA LEU A 16 -33.05 -13.87 -1.83
C LEU A 16 -32.40 -12.85 -0.89
N ILE A 17 -32.79 -12.82 0.38
CA ILE A 17 -32.18 -11.94 1.39
C ILE A 17 -30.72 -12.30 1.61
N ILE A 18 -30.39 -13.59 1.73
CA ILE A 18 -29.00 -14.05 1.87
C ILE A 18 -28.18 -13.66 0.62
N ALA A 19 -28.72 -13.85 -0.58
CA ALA A 19 -28.05 -13.45 -1.82
C ALA A 19 -27.81 -11.94 -1.88
N ILE A 20 -28.77 -11.11 -1.46
CA ILE A 20 -28.63 -9.65 -1.41
C ILE A 20 -27.57 -9.23 -0.36
N LEU A 21 -27.57 -9.85 0.81
CA LEU A 21 -26.57 -9.57 1.85
C LEU A 21 -25.17 -9.98 1.42
N LEU A 22 -25.02 -11.16 0.80
CA LEU A 22 -23.74 -11.61 0.22
C LEU A 22 -23.31 -10.74 -0.96
N TYR A 23 -24.25 -10.28 -1.78
CA TYR A 23 -23.96 -9.37 -2.89
C TYR A 23 -23.51 -8.01 -2.36
N GLN A 24 -24.18 -7.42 -1.36
CA GLN A 24 -23.77 -6.13 -0.79
C GLN A 24 -22.44 -6.24 -0.02
N SER A 25 -22.22 -7.34 0.71
CA SER A 25 -20.94 -7.57 1.39
C SER A 25 -19.78 -7.73 0.40
N ASN A 26 -20.03 -8.31 -0.78
CA ASN A 26 -19.02 -8.49 -1.81
C ASN A 26 -18.91 -7.28 -2.75
N ALA A 27 -19.99 -6.54 -3.01
CA ALA A 27 -20.06 -5.45 -3.98
C ALA A 27 -19.36 -4.17 -3.47
N GLN A 28 -19.12 -4.02 -2.17
CA GLN A 28 -18.38 -2.88 -1.64
C GLN A 28 -16.89 -2.85 -2.05
N SER A 29 -16.37 -3.82 -2.82
CA SER A 29 -14.93 -3.91 -3.09
C SER A 29 -14.52 -4.06 -4.56
N PHE A 30 -15.41 -4.18 -5.55
CA PHE A 30 -14.96 -4.59 -6.90
C PHE A 30 -14.83 -3.52 -7.99
N TYR A 31 -15.14 -2.24 -7.75
CA TYR A 31 -14.99 -1.23 -8.81
C TYR A 31 -14.56 0.15 -8.30
N GLN A 32 -13.25 0.40 -8.34
CA GLN A 32 -12.65 1.74 -8.57
C GLN A 32 -11.31 1.56 -9.31
N GLY A 33 -11.34 1.13 -10.57
CA GLY A 33 -10.13 1.16 -11.40
C GLY A 33 -9.70 2.61 -11.64
N GLY A 34 -8.43 2.93 -11.42
CA GLY A 34 -7.87 4.26 -11.68
C GLY A 34 -8.03 5.28 -10.55
N LYS A 35 -8.30 4.83 -9.32
CA LYS A 35 -8.28 5.71 -8.15
C LYS A 35 -6.85 5.95 -7.67
N ASN A 36 -6.50 7.19 -7.33
CA ASN A 36 -5.25 7.46 -6.63
C ASN A 36 -5.20 6.69 -5.30
N ALA A 37 -4.07 6.07 -5.05
CA ALA A 37 -3.75 5.32 -3.83
C ALA A 37 -3.79 6.21 -2.59
N LEU A 38 -3.31 7.45 -2.74
CA LEU A 38 -3.30 8.49 -1.73
C LEU A 38 -4.13 9.69 -2.21
N PRO A 39 -4.58 10.57 -1.30
CA PRO A 39 -5.22 11.82 -1.72
C PRO A 39 -4.31 12.61 -2.67
N PRO A 40 -4.88 13.22 -3.73
CA PRO A 40 -4.12 14.15 -4.55
C PRO A 40 -3.60 15.30 -3.67
N ASP A 41 -2.43 15.83 -4.01
CA ASP A 41 -1.78 16.95 -3.32
C ASP A 41 -1.38 16.70 -1.85
N ILE A 42 -1.27 15.43 -1.44
CA ILE A 42 -0.78 15.08 -0.11
C ILE A 42 0.67 15.57 0.09
N GLU A 43 0.88 16.44 1.08
CA GLU A 43 2.23 16.82 1.52
C GLU A 43 2.80 15.75 2.46
N ILE A 44 3.69 14.90 1.94
CA ILE A 44 4.40 13.87 2.74
C ILE A 44 5.58 14.51 3.49
N ARG A 45 5.67 14.21 4.79
CA ARG A 45 6.73 14.70 5.69
C ARG A 45 7.64 13.61 6.21
N GLN A 46 7.17 12.38 6.22
CA GLN A 46 7.95 11.25 6.69
C GLN A 46 7.69 10.05 5.79
N ILE A 47 8.75 9.30 5.49
CA ILE A 47 8.67 7.99 4.84
C ILE A 47 9.49 7.05 5.71
N ASN A 48 8.89 5.94 6.16
CA ASN A 48 9.65 4.84 6.71
C ASN A 48 9.58 3.65 5.76
N ILE A 49 10.72 3.02 5.53
CA ILE A 49 10.85 1.80 4.73
C ILE A 49 11.48 0.76 5.64
N VAL A 50 10.81 -0.38 5.77
CA VAL A 50 11.27 -1.50 6.58
C VAL A 50 11.36 -2.71 5.67
N ASP A 51 12.49 -3.39 5.70
CA ASP A 51 12.64 -4.75 5.15
C ASP A 51 13.10 -5.71 6.24
N GLU A 52 13.49 -6.93 5.86
CA GLU A 52 13.88 -7.99 6.81
C GLU A 52 15.07 -7.58 7.68
N ASP A 53 16.06 -6.87 7.12
CA ASP A 53 17.34 -6.59 7.78
C ASP A 53 17.54 -5.13 8.17
N SER A 54 16.81 -4.21 7.54
CA SER A 54 17.10 -2.78 7.56
C SER A 54 15.85 -1.93 7.73
N ARG A 55 16.08 -0.74 8.29
CA ARG A 55 15.05 0.29 8.47
C ARG A 55 15.60 1.63 8.06
N LEU A 56 14.84 2.32 7.23
CA LEU A 56 15.07 3.69 6.81
C LEU A 56 13.95 4.57 7.34
N LYS A 57 14.32 5.76 7.78
CA LYS A 57 13.42 6.88 8.00
C LYS A 57 13.92 8.07 7.21
N LEU A 58 13.04 8.65 6.39
CA LEU A 58 13.27 9.91 5.68
C LEU A 58 12.32 10.95 6.27
N THR A 59 12.86 12.11 6.64
CA THR A 59 12.08 13.18 7.28
C THR A 59 12.32 14.51 6.56
N LYS A 60 11.25 15.27 6.31
CA LYS A 60 11.29 16.62 5.73
C LYS A 60 10.93 17.66 6.79
N LEU A 61 11.90 18.48 7.18
CA LEU A 61 11.67 19.56 8.14
C LEU A 61 10.89 20.72 7.50
N ASP A 62 10.06 21.39 8.30
CA ASP A 62 9.32 22.57 7.86
C ASP A 62 10.27 23.67 7.33
N ASN A 63 9.82 24.35 6.28
CA ASN A 63 10.49 25.46 5.59
C ASN A 63 11.74 25.14 4.74
N ARG A 64 12.12 23.86 4.56
CA ARG A 64 13.17 23.49 3.60
C ARG A 64 12.69 22.35 2.69
N ASN A 65 12.94 22.45 1.38
CA ASN A 65 12.72 21.34 0.45
C ASN A 65 13.88 20.33 0.54
N ILE A 66 14.21 19.91 1.77
CA ILE A 66 15.39 19.10 2.07
C ILE A 66 14.94 17.91 2.91
N TRP A 67 15.31 16.73 2.44
CA TRP A 67 15.09 15.48 3.13
C TRP A 67 16.32 15.06 3.93
N TYR A 68 16.08 14.45 5.08
CA TYR A 68 17.11 13.95 5.98
C TYR A 68 16.94 12.45 6.17
N VAL A 69 18.07 11.74 6.30
CA VAL A 69 18.10 10.33 6.68
C VAL A 69 18.15 10.22 8.20
N ASN A 70 17.13 9.60 8.80
CA ASN A 70 16.85 9.44 10.22
C ASN A 70 16.49 10.74 10.99
N ASP A 71 16.11 10.56 12.25
CA ASP A 71 15.62 11.60 13.15
C ASP A 71 16.69 12.58 13.64
N GLU A 72 17.98 12.24 13.50
CA GLU A 72 19.06 13.07 14.02
C GLU A 72 19.32 14.32 13.18
N GLN A 73 18.66 14.47 12.02
CA GLN A 73 18.70 15.67 11.15
C GLN A 73 20.11 16.12 10.72
N GLN A 74 21.10 15.25 10.87
CA GLN A 74 22.51 15.54 10.57
C GLN A 74 22.91 15.14 9.15
N THR A 75 22.12 14.28 8.51
CA THR A 75 22.52 13.66 7.25
C THR A 75 21.49 13.95 6.16
N PHE A 76 21.92 14.68 5.13
CA PHE A 76 21.09 14.99 3.97
C PHE A 76 20.85 13.75 3.12
N ALA A 77 19.60 13.54 2.75
CA ALA A 77 19.24 12.60 1.72
C ALA A 77 19.50 13.19 0.33
N ASP A 78 19.70 12.33 -0.66
CA ASP A 78 19.67 12.66 -2.07
C ASP A 78 18.24 13.03 -2.45
N ASN A 79 17.97 14.34 -2.50
CA ASN A 79 16.63 14.86 -2.79
C ASN A 79 16.07 14.33 -4.12
N ASN A 80 16.90 14.06 -5.13
CA ASN A 80 16.42 13.56 -6.42
C ASN A 80 15.82 12.16 -6.26
N LYS A 81 16.47 11.27 -5.50
CA LYS A 81 15.96 9.92 -5.23
C LYS A 81 14.68 9.98 -4.40
N VAL A 82 14.65 10.88 -3.40
CA VAL A 82 13.45 11.03 -2.56
C VAL A 82 12.28 11.57 -3.38
N GLU A 83 12.51 12.55 -4.26
CA GLU A 83 11.48 13.08 -5.16
C GLU A 83 10.98 12.04 -6.16
N GLN A 84 11.87 11.18 -6.69
CA GLN A 84 11.47 10.04 -7.52
C GLN A 84 10.54 9.08 -6.77
N LEU A 85 10.92 8.67 -5.56
CA LEU A 85 10.08 7.80 -4.73
C LEU A 85 8.73 8.46 -4.39
N LEU A 86 8.74 9.73 -3.99
CA LEU A 86 7.51 10.47 -3.69
C LEU A 86 6.59 10.55 -4.90
N ASN A 87 7.15 10.78 -6.08
CA ASN A 87 6.40 10.84 -7.33
C ASN A 87 5.73 9.49 -7.65
N GLU A 88 6.41 8.36 -7.42
CA GLU A 88 5.80 7.04 -7.57
C GLU A 88 4.69 6.80 -6.54
N ILE A 89 4.92 7.17 -5.27
CA ILE A 89 3.95 6.97 -4.20
C ILE A 89 2.69 7.82 -4.43
N VAL A 90 2.82 9.11 -4.69
CA VAL A 90 1.69 10.05 -4.81
C VAL A 90 0.88 9.81 -6.08
N ASN A 91 1.53 9.49 -7.19
CA ASN A 91 0.84 9.24 -8.47
C ASN A 91 0.42 7.77 -8.65
N MET A 92 0.60 6.94 -7.63
CA MET A 92 0.19 5.55 -7.67
C MET A 92 -1.33 5.45 -7.88
N GLN A 93 -1.74 4.76 -8.95
CA GLN A 93 -3.14 4.50 -9.25
C GLN A 93 -3.51 3.05 -9.01
N LEU A 94 -4.45 2.79 -8.11
CA LEU A 94 -4.89 1.44 -7.86
C LEU A 94 -5.71 0.93 -9.04
N GLN A 95 -5.24 -0.17 -9.63
CA GLN A 95 -5.98 -0.91 -10.64
C GLN A 95 -6.97 -1.88 -9.98
N LEU A 96 -7.55 -2.78 -10.77
CA LEU A 96 -8.40 -3.82 -10.23
C LEU A 96 -7.61 -4.69 -9.23
N PRO A 97 -8.23 -5.04 -8.09
CA PRO A 97 -7.61 -5.91 -7.11
C PRO A 97 -7.37 -7.29 -7.75
N ILE A 98 -6.19 -7.86 -7.50
CA ILE A 98 -5.83 -9.19 -7.99
C ILE A 98 -6.32 -10.30 -7.07
N THR A 99 -6.47 -10.01 -5.78
CA THR A 99 -7.03 -10.92 -4.79
C THR A 99 -7.50 -10.12 -3.57
N ALA A 100 -8.44 -10.71 -2.84
CA ALA A 100 -8.82 -10.27 -1.50
C ALA A 100 -8.70 -11.40 -0.45
N ALA A 101 -8.16 -12.56 -0.85
CA ALA A 101 -8.03 -13.72 0.01
C ALA A 101 -6.74 -13.64 0.84
N HIS A 102 -6.88 -13.78 2.15
CA HIS A 102 -5.75 -13.70 3.09
C HIS A 102 -4.64 -14.73 2.79
N ASN A 103 -5.01 -15.94 2.37
CA ASN A 103 -4.05 -16.99 2.01
C ASN A 103 -3.12 -16.60 0.85
N ASP A 104 -3.57 -15.72 -0.05
CA ASP A 104 -2.72 -15.24 -1.14
C ASP A 104 -1.72 -14.18 -0.67
N PHE A 105 -1.98 -13.46 0.43
CA PHE A 105 -1.07 -12.44 0.92
C PHE A 105 0.26 -13.03 1.37
N ALA A 106 0.26 -14.18 2.06
CA ALA A 106 1.48 -14.89 2.43
C ALA A 106 2.31 -15.28 1.20
N ARG A 107 1.65 -15.83 0.17
CA ARG A 107 2.30 -16.25 -1.09
C ARG A 107 2.90 -15.08 -1.86
N LEU A 108 2.27 -13.91 -1.78
CA LEU A 108 2.71 -12.68 -2.42
C LEU A 108 3.63 -11.84 -1.53
N ARG A 109 3.92 -12.27 -0.29
CA ARG A 109 4.66 -11.51 0.73
C ARG A 109 4.07 -10.12 0.95
N LEU A 110 2.77 -10.08 1.24
CA LEU A 110 1.99 -8.88 1.55
C LEU A 110 1.35 -8.93 2.93
N ASP A 111 1.59 -10.00 3.69
CA ASP A 111 1.00 -10.16 5.02
C ASP A 111 1.66 -9.22 6.03
N ASP A 112 0.95 -8.88 7.10
CA ASP A 112 1.48 -7.99 8.15
C ASP A 112 2.77 -8.53 8.79
N ASN A 113 2.91 -9.86 8.86
CA ASN A 113 4.08 -10.54 9.43
C ASN A 113 4.98 -11.20 8.38
N GLN A 114 4.53 -11.27 7.12
CA GLN A 114 5.27 -11.89 6.03
C GLN A 114 5.21 -10.98 4.81
N PHE A 115 6.10 -9.99 4.78
CA PHE A 115 6.24 -9.00 3.71
C PHE A 115 7.68 -8.92 3.19
N ASN A 116 7.87 -8.41 1.97
CA ASN A 116 9.20 -8.03 1.50
C ASN A 116 9.58 -6.64 2.02
N LYS A 117 8.76 -5.63 1.71
CA LYS A 117 8.90 -4.27 2.24
C LYS A 117 7.61 -3.82 2.93
N LYS A 118 7.75 -3.11 4.04
CA LYS A 118 6.68 -2.31 4.65
C LYS A 118 7.03 -0.85 4.51
N VAL A 119 6.13 -0.08 3.94
CA VAL A 119 6.30 1.36 3.76
C VAL A 119 5.21 2.09 4.54
N SER A 120 5.59 3.08 5.32
CA SER A 120 4.67 4.00 5.98
C SER A 120 4.99 5.42 5.56
N VAL A 121 3.99 6.18 5.11
CA VAL A 121 4.13 7.60 4.84
C VAL A 121 3.27 8.40 5.81
N GLN A 122 3.82 9.49 6.34
CA GLN A 122 3.10 10.41 7.20
C GLN A 122 2.94 11.76 6.48
N SER A 123 1.71 12.24 6.40
CA SER A 123 1.42 13.57 5.87
C SER A 123 1.77 14.66 6.87
N LYS A 124 1.84 15.91 6.40
CA LYS A 124 1.93 17.11 7.24
C LYS A 124 0.77 17.25 8.23
N THR A 125 -0.42 16.74 7.88
CA THR A 125 -1.59 16.72 8.78
C THR A 125 -1.50 15.62 9.84
N GLY A 126 -0.42 14.82 9.84
CA GLY A 126 -0.21 13.72 10.78
C GLY A 126 -0.86 12.40 10.36
N GLN A 127 -1.54 12.36 9.22
CA GLN A 127 -2.19 11.15 8.74
C GLN A 127 -1.15 10.14 8.25
N GLU A 128 -1.26 8.90 8.72
CA GLU A 128 -0.36 7.81 8.35
C GLU A 128 -1.03 6.88 7.34
N TYR A 129 -0.26 6.47 6.33
CA TYR A 129 -0.66 5.47 5.35
C TYR A 129 0.40 4.38 5.31
N ILE A 130 -0.01 3.15 5.58
CA ILE A 130 0.89 2.00 5.64
C ILE A 130 0.48 1.01 4.55
N PHE A 131 1.45 0.60 3.76
CA PHE A 131 1.29 -0.43 2.73
C PHE A 131 2.46 -1.42 2.75
N TYR A 132 2.13 -2.66 2.37
CA TYR A 132 3.06 -3.76 2.23
C TYR A 132 3.32 -3.97 0.74
N VAL A 133 4.59 -4.14 0.41
CA VAL A 133 5.04 -4.41 -0.94
C VAL A 133 5.74 -5.75 -0.94
N GLY A 134 5.31 -6.60 -1.87
CA GLY A 134 5.77 -7.97 -2.00
C GLY A 134 6.17 -8.28 -3.43
N ASP A 135 6.87 -9.38 -3.59
CA ASP A 135 7.20 -9.98 -4.87
C ASP A 135 6.62 -11.39 -4.93
N ALA A 136 6.10 -11.77 -6.10
CA ALA A 136 5.83 -13.18 -6.37
C ALA A 136 7.09 -13.80 -6.98
N VAL A 137 7.59 -14.86 -6.36
CA VAL A 137 8.73 -15.62 -6.88
C VAL A 137 8.47 -16.00 -8.35
N GLY A 138 9.36 -15.56 -9.25
CA GLY A 138 9.29 -15.84 -10.70
C GLY A 138 8.63 -14.75 -11.56
N PHE A 139 8.07 -13.69 -10.96
CA PHE A 139 7.56 -12.53 -11.70
C PHE A 139 8.28 -11.26 -11.24
N ASN A 140 8.87 -10.53 -12.19
CA ASN A 140 9.47 -9.21 -11.95
C ASN A 140 8.36 -8.14 -11.77
N ARG A 141 7.43 -8.38 -10.84
CA ARG A 141 6.26 -7.53 -10.58
C ARG A 141 6.12 -7.32 -9.09
N ALA A 142 6.06 -6.06 -8.69
CA ALA A 142 5.71 -5.68 -7.33
C ALA A 142 4.19 -5.80 -7.14
N TYR A 143 3.82 -6.28 -5.96
CA TYR A 143 2.43 -6.29 -5.50
C TYR A 143 2.31 -5.39 -4.29
N LEU A 144 1.12 -4.82 -4.09
CA LEU A 144 0.87 -3.87 -3.02
C LEU A 144 -0.42 -4.20 -2.29
N ARG A 145 -0.41 -4.04 -0.96
CA ARG A 145 -1.61 -4.09 -0.11
C ARG A 145 -1.54 -2.99 0.95
N PHE A 146 -2.60 -2.20 1.10
CA PHE A 146 -2.71 -1.29 2.24
C PHE A 146 -3.05 -2.05 3.52
N SER A 147 -2.44 -1.65 4.65
CA SER A 147 -2.65 -2.30 5.95
C SER A 147 -4.12 -2.31 6.40
N ASN A 148 -4.87 -1.25 6.09
CA ASN A 148 -6.29 -1.10 6.42
C ASN A 148 -7.23 -1.70 5.36
N GLN A 149 -6.70 -2.42 4.37
CA GLN A 149 -7.49 -3.00 3.28
C GLN A 149 -7.21 -4.50 3.15
N ARG A 150 -8.24 -5.22 2.71
CA ARG A 150 -8.15 -6.65 2.37
C ARG A 150 -7.92 -6.88 0.88
N GLN A 151 -7.42 -5.88 0.15
CA GLN A 151 -7.25 -5.97 -1.29
C GLN A 151 -5.78 -5.83 -1.65
N ALA A 152 -5.29 -6.77 -2.45
CA ALA A 152 -3.97 -6.69 -3.04
C ALA A 152 -4.08 -6.27 -4.51
N PHE A 153 -3.10 -5.48 -4.95
CA PHE A 153 -3.04 -4.88 -6.27
C PHE A 153 -1.72 -5.27 -6.94
N ASN A 154 -1.75 -5.48 -8.25
CA ASN A 154 -0.53 -5.51 -9.05
C ASN A 154 -0.14 -4.04 -9.28
N GLN A 155 0.90 -3.57 -8.60
CA GLN A 155 1.33 -2.18 -8.71
C GLN A 155 2.85 -2.10 -8.79
N GLY A 156 3.33 -1.48 -9.86
CA GLY A 156 4.73 -1.44 -10.25
C GLY A 156 5.48 -0.28 -9.60
N ILE A 157 5.47 -0.19 -8.27
CA ILE A 157 6.51 0.60 -7.60
C ILE A 157 7.84 -0.09 -7.90
N ASP A 158 8.84 0.69 -8.27
CA ASP A 158 10.17 0.13 -8.43
C ASP A 158 10.71 -0.30 -7.06
N LEU A 159 10.89 -1.61 -6.88
CA LEU A 159 11.43 -2.17 -5.64
C LEU A 159 12.83 -1.63 -5.33
N ALA A 160 13.58 -1.20 -6.34
CA ALA A 160 14.88 -0.57 -6.15
C ALA A 160 14.78 0.79 -5.44
N LEU A 161 13.67 1.52 -5.64
CA LEU A 161 13.39 2.76 -4.91
C LEU A 161 12.87 2.52 -3.50
N LEU A 162 12.44 1.30 -3.16
CA LEU A 162 12.03 0.89 -1.82
C LEU A 162 13.19 0.31 -1.00
N ASN A 163 14.37 0.92 -1.09
CA ASN A 163 15.57 0.46 -0.42
C ASN A 163 15.60 0.91 1.05
N ALA A 164 15.79 0.01 2.01
CA ALA A 164 15.91 0.37 3.42
C ALA A 164 17.36 0.67 3.87
N ASP A 165 18.37 0.46 3.02
CA ASP A 165 19.76 0.83 3.31
C ASP A 165 19.92 2.35 3.25
N LYS A 166 20.25 2.95 4.40
CA LYS A 166 20.51 4.38 4.56
C LYS A 166 21.50 4.92 3.53
N ARG A 167 22.55 4.15 3.18
CA ARG A 167 23.61 4.57 2.25
C ARG A 167 23.10 4.82 0.83
N PHE A 168 22.06 4.10 0.41
CA PHE A 168 21.43 4.31 -0.88
C PHE A 168 20.86 5.73 -1.01
N TRP A 169 20.37 6.27 0.09
CA TRP A 169 19.71 7.57 0.17
C TRP A 169 20.65 8.73 0.42
N LEU A 170 21.92 8.50 0.69
CA LEU A 170 22.85 9.58 0.97
C LEU A 170 23.20 10.33 -0.31
N HIS A 171 23.26 11.66 -0.21
CA HIS A 171 23.88 12.47 -1.26
C HIS A 171 25.37 12.11 -1.34
N GLN A 172 25.79 11.48 -2.43
CA GLN A 172 27.20 11.20 -2.64
C GLN A 172 27.89 12.50 -3.04
N ALA A 173 28.77 13.01 -2.16
CA ALA A 173 29.71 14.03 -2.60
C ALA A 173 30.58 13.41 -3.68
N ILE A 174 30.55 13.97 -4.90
CA ILE A 174 31.44 13.59 -5.98
C ILE A 174 32.86 13.79 -5.43
N THR A 175 33.56 12.70 -5.17
CA THR A 175 34.99 12.75 -4.88
C THR A 175 35.66 12.97 -6.23
N SER A 176 35.98 14.24 -6.50
CA SER A 176 36.81 14.65 -7.63
C SER A 176 38.23 14.14 -7.49
#